data_AF-A0A930HQC8-F1
#
_entry.id   AF-A0A930HQC8-F1
#
_cell.length_a   1.000
_cell.length_b   1.000
_cell.length_c   1.000
_cell.angle_alpha   90.00
_cell.angle_beta   90.00
_cell.angle_gamma   90.00
#
_symmetry.space_group_name_H-M   'P 1'
#
loop_
_entity.id
_entity.type
_entity.pdbx_description
1 polymer ?
#
loop_
_entity_poly.entity_id
_entity_poly.type
_entity_poly.pdbx_seq_one_letter_code
_entity_poly.pdbx_strand_id
1 'polypeptide(L)'
;GVPGAGKSTSIDTFGMHLVKQGRRLAVLAIDPSSERSGGSILGDKTRMEQLSREKNAFIRPSPSAGSLGGVARKTRETIVLCEAAGFDTIFVETVGVGQSETAVHSMVDFFLLIQLAGTGDELQGIKRGIMEMADAIVINKADGDNIDKANLAATHFRNALHLFPPTESGWRPKVLTYSGFYGLGIKEIWDMVDEYRHFATDSGYFEEKRQRQTKWWMYESINEALKNSFYQSEAIRSLRPEVESDILSDRLSSFVGAQRLLDAYFKSLK
;
A
#
# COMPACT_ATOMS: atom_id res chain seq x y z
N GLY A 1 -5.33 -2.30 5.83
CA GLY A 1 -6.11 -2.93 6.91
C GLY A 1 -5.20 -3.37 8.05
N VAL A 2 -5.64 -3.28 9.30
CA VAL A 2 -4.83 -3.59 10.50
C VAL A 2 -4.39 -5.06 10.58
N PRO A 3 -3.35 -5.41 11.36
CA PRO A 3 -3.04 -6.81 11.67
C PRO A 3 -4.26 -7.56 12.21
N GLY A 4 -4.48 -8.81 11.78
CA GLY A 4 -5.64 -9.61 12.20
C GLY A 4 -6.95 -9.32 11.46
N ALA A 5 -7.01 -8.29 10.61
CA ALA A 5 -8.19 -7.98 9.78
C ALA A 5 -8.52 -9.04 8.71
N GLY A 6 -7.69 -10.07 8.56
CA GLY A 6 -7.89 -11.15 7.59
C GLY A 6 -7.49 -10.80 6.16
N LYS A 7 -6.51 -9.89 5.97
CA LYS A 7 -6.03 -9.47 4.66
C LYS A 7 -5.57 -10.63 3.77
N SER A 8 -4.68 -11.49 4.25
CA SER A 8 -4.16 -12.62 3.46
C SER A 8 -5.27 -13.61 3.09
N THR A 9 -6.18 -13.93 4.01
CA THR A 9 -7.39 -14.73 3.71
C THR A 9 -8.26 -14.06 2.66
N SER A 10 -8.40 -12.74 2.72
CA SER A 10 -9.20 -11.99 1.75
C SER A 10 -8.55 -11.98 0.37
N ILE A 11 -7.23 -11.79 0.30
CA ILE A 11 -6.47 -11.85 -0.95
C ILE A 11 -6.56 -13.26 -1.55
N ASP A 12 -6.45 -14.31 -0.74
CA ASP A 12 -6.61 -15.69 -1.19
C ASP A 12 -8.02 -15.90 -1.77
N THR A 13 -9.07 -15.55 -1.04
CA THR A 13 -10.46 -15.75 -1.47
C THR A 13 -10.86 -14.87 -2.66
N PHE A 14 -10.50 -13.57 -2.67
CA PHE A 14 -10.71 -12.68 -3.82
C PHE A 14 -9.92 -13.18 -5.03
N GLY A 15 -8.66 -13.59 -4.84
CA GLY A 15 -7.84 -14.07 -5.93
C GLY A 15 -8.37 -15.36 -6.55
N MET A 16 -8.81 -16.30 -5.71
CA MET A 16 -9.46 -17.53 -6.19
C MET A 16 -10.75 -17.25 -6.95
N HIS A 17 -11.54 -16.24 -6.55
CA HIS A 17 -12.72 -15.82 -7.30
C HIS A 17 -12.35 -15.38 -8.73
N LEU A 18 -11.28 -14.61 -8.88
CA LEU A 18 -10.81 -14.11 -10.18
C LEU A 18 -10.17 -15.20 -11.05
N VAL A 19 -9.31 -16.03 -10.45
CA VAL A 19 -8.64 -17.12 -11.18
C VAL A 19 -9.67 -18.12 -11.71
N LYS A 20 -10.74 -18.41 -10.96
CA LYS A 20 -11.85 -19.27 -11.42
C LYS A 20 -12.62 -18.69 -12.60
N GLN A 21 -12.54 -17.37 -12.83
CA GLN A 21 -13.09 -16.69 -14.00
C GLN A 21 -12.09 -16.60 -15.16
N GLY A 22 -10.92 -17.25 -15.04
CA GLY A 22 -9.88 -17.25 -16.07
C GLY A 22 -8.94 -16.05 -16.03
N ARG A 23 -9.04 -15.17 -15.03
CA ARG A 23 -8.15 -14.01 -14.89
C ARG A 23 -6.74 -14.42 -14.46
N ARG A 24 -5.75 -13.61 -14.83
CA ARG A 24 -4.35 -13.77 -14.40
C ARG A 24 -4.02 -12.71 -13.34
N LEU A 25 -3.77 -13.16 -12.12
CA LEU A 25 -3.59 -12.31 -10.94
C LEU A 25 -2.14 -12.28 -10.46
N ALA A 26 -1.59 -11.10 -10.22
CA ALA A 26 -0.36 -10.93 -9.44
C ALA A 26 -0.67 -10.36 -8.05
N VAL A 27 0.04 -10.82 -7.02
CA VAL A 27 -0.02 -10.30 -5.65
C VAL A 27 1.38 -9.85 -5.26
N LEU A 28 1.52 -8.56 -4.95
CA LEU A 28 2.78 -7.91 -4.57
C LEU A 28 2.65 -7.37 -3.14
N ALA A 29 3.52 -7.79 -2.24
CA ALA A 29 3.55 -7.25 -0.88
C ALA A 29 4.50 -6.04 -0.77
N ILE A 30 4.16 -5.09 0.11
CA ILE A 30 5.03 -3.99 0.53
C ILE A 30 5.15 -4.02 2.05
N ASP A 31 6.36 -4.32 2.55
CA ASP A 31 6.69 -4.33 3.97
C ASP A 31 7.84 -3.35 4.25
N PRO A 32 7.61 -2.20 4.92
CA PRO A 32 8.68 -1.28 5.30
C PRO A 32 9.76 -1.94 6.18
N SER A 33 9.40 -2.97 6.96
CA SER A 33 10.32 -3.67 7.86
C SER A 33 11.27 -4.63 7.13
N SER A 34 11.04 -4.89 5.84
CA SER A 34 11.91 -5.72 4.99
C SER A 34 13.34 -5.19 4.85
N GLU A 35 13.57 -3.91 5.18
CA GLU A 35 14.89 -3.31 5.34
C GLU A 35 15.73 -4.04 6.40
N ARG A 36 15.14 -4.41 7.55
CA ARG A 36 15.84 -5.07 8.66
C ARG A 36 16.02 -6.56 8.44
N SER A 37 15.07 -7.22 7.76
CA SER A 37 15.07 -8.68 7.59
C SER A 37 15.73 -9.16 6.30
N GLY A 38 16.10 -8.27 5.38
CA GLY A 38 16.66 -8.65 4.08
C GLY A 38 15.62 -9.17 3.07
N GLY A 39 14.33 -8.98 3.38
CA GLY A 39 13.21 -9.51 2.59
C GLY A 39 12.81 -10.93 2.99
N SER A 40 11.59 -11.34 2.61
CA SER A 40 11.05 -12.67 2.90
C SER A 40 11.12 -13.57 1.67
N ILE A 41 11.71 -14.76 1.81
CA ILE A 41 11.81 -15.73 0.69
C ILE A 41 10.48 -16.52 0.55
N LEU A 42 9.81 -16.84 1.65
CA LEU A 42 8.66 -17.76 1.68
C LEU A 42 7.43 -17.27 2.47
N GLY A 43 7.58 -16.24 3.32
CA GLY A 43 6.64 -15.97 4.42
C GLY A 43 5.22 -15.57 4.01
N ASP A 44 5.05 -14.91 2.86
CA ASP A 44 3.72 -14.48 2.40
C ASP A 44 2.99 -15.59 1.64
N LYS A 45 3.70 -16.53 1.02
CA LYS A 45 3.09 -17.63 0.25
C LYS A 45 2.32 -18.62 1.13
N THR A 46 2.75 -18.83 2.38
CA THR A 46 2.09 -19.77 3.30
C THR A 46 0.75 -19.24 3.83
N ARG A 47 0.48 -17.94 3.72
CA ARG A 47 -0.77 -17.30 4.17
C ARG A 47 -1.87 -17.27 3.10
N MET A 48 -1.52 -17.59 1.85
CA MET A 48 -2.41 -17.64 0.67
C MET A 48 -2.37 -19.05 0.09
N GLU A 49 -2.90 -20.01 0.84
CA GLU A 49 -2.69 -21.44 0.57
C GLU A 49 -3.27 -21.88 -0.79
N GLN A 50 -4.50 -21.46 -1.11
CA GLN A 50 -5.15 -21.88 -2.35
C GLN A 50 -4.52 -21.18 -3.55
N LEU A 51 -4.42 -19.85 -3.48
CA LEU A 51 -3.94 -19.02 -4.58
C LEU A 51 -2.47 -19.31 -4.92
N SER A 52 -1.64 -19.68 -3.93
CA SER A 52 -0.24 -20.03 -4.18
C SER A 52 -0.04 -21.28 -5.05
N ARG A 53 -1.07 -22.12 -5.21
CA ARG A 53 -1.05 -23.33 -6.04
C ARG A 53 -1.58 -23.08 -7.46
N GLU A 54 -2.19 -21.94 -7.71
CA GLU A 54 -2.82 -21.62 -8.98
C GLU A 54 -1.80 -21.15 -10.02
N LYS A 55 -1.83 -21.75 -11.22
CA LYS A 55 -0.91 -21.41 -12.32
C LYS A 55 -1.12 -20.00 -12.85
N ASN A 56 -2.35 -19.49 -12.73
CA ASN A 56 -2.72 -18.13 -13.16
C ASN A 56 -2.48 -17.09 -12.07
N ALA A 57 -1.89 -17.47 -10.94
CA ALA A 57 -1.53 -16.57 -9.85
C ALA A 57 -0.01 -16.44 -9.71
N PHE A 58 0.47 -15.23 -9.46
CA PHE A 58 1.87 -14.95 -9.15
C PHE A 58 1.98 -14.16 -7.85
N ILE A 59 2.61 -14.75 -6.83
CA ILE A 59 2.76 -14.10 -5.52
C ILE A 59 4.23 -13.74 -5.30
N ARG A 60 4.49 -12.45 -5.09
CA ARG A 60 5.82 -11.90 -4.82
C ARG A 60 5.84 -11.23 -3.43
N PRO A 61 6.67 -11.73 -2.49
CA PRO A 61 6.91 -11.07 -1.21
C PRO A 61 7.56 -9.70 -1.39
N SER A 62 7.51 -8.87 -0.33
CA SER A 62 8.12 -7.54 -0.34
C SER A 62 9.60 -7.58 -0.75
N PRO A 63 10.03 -6.75 -1.71
CA PRO A 63 11.43 -6.65 -2.07
C PRO A 63 12.22 -6.06 -0.89
N SER A 64 13.49 -6.44 -0.75
CA SER A 64 14.39 -5.72 0.13
C SER A 64 14.98 -4.52 -0.61
N ALA A 65 14.81 -3.35 -0.03
CA ALA A 65 15.52 -2.13 -0.42
C ALA A 65 15.65 -1.30 0.86
N GLY A 66 16.82 -0.72 1.10
CA GLY A 66 17.19 -0.08 2.36
C GLY A 66 16.37 1.15 2.79
N SER A 67 15.21 1.39 2.19
CA SER A 67 14.24 2.43 2.56
C SER A 67 12.85 2.04 2.04
N LEU A 68 11.79 2.56 2.66
CA LEU A 68 10.41 2.41 2.16
C LEU A 68 10.28 2.92 0.71
N GLY A 69 10.94 4.03 0.36
CA GLY A 69 10.96 4.58 -0.99
C GLY A 69 11.56 3.60 -2.00
N GLY A 70 12.67 2.95 -1.64
CA GLY A 70 13.28 1.90 -2.45
C GLY A 70 12.39 0.68 -2.63
N VAL A 71 11.69 0.23 -1.58
CA VAL A 71 10.76 -0.92 -1.65
C VAL A 71 9.58 -0.60 -2.56
N ALA A 72 9.01 0.59 -2.39
CA ALA A 72 7.87 1.03 -3.16
C ALA A 72 8.22 1.22 -4.65
N ARG A 73 9.41 1.78 -4.97
CA ARG A 73 9.92 1.88 -6.33
C ARG A 73 10.04 0.52 -7.01
N LYS A 74 10.71 -0.45 -6.37
CA LYS A 74 10.85 -1.81 -6.92
C LYS A 74 9.50 -2.48 -7.14
N THR A 75 8.54 -2.20 -6.27
CA THR A 75 7.17 -2.70 -6.43
C THR A 75 6.51 -2.09 -7.66
N ARG A 76 6.63 -0.77 -7.87
CA ARG A 76 6.11 -0.10 -9.08
C ARG A 76 6.72 -0.64 -10.37
N GLU A 77 8.03 -0.88 -10.39
CA GLU A 77 8.71 -1.52 -11.53
C GLU A 77 8.18 -2.94 -11.76
N THR A 78 7.92 -3.70 -10.68
CA THR A 78 7.34 -5.05 -10.76
C THR A 78 5.91 -5.04 -11.29
N ILE A 79 5.09 -4.04 -10.94
CA ILE A 79 3.74 -3.86 -11.50
C ILE A 79 3.82 -3.81 -13.03
N VAL A 80 4.70 -2.99 -13.60
CA VAL A 80 4.86 -2.85 -15.06
C VAL A 80 5.28 -4.18 -15.69
N LEU A 81 6.18 -4.93 -15.04
CA LEU A 81 6.60 -6.25 -15.53
C LEU A 81 5.46 -7.27 -15.49
N CYS A 82 4.61 -7.25 -14.46
CA CYS A 82 3.42 -8.10 -14.38
C CYS A 82 2.42 -7.76 -15.48
N GLU A 83 2.13 -6.47 -15.70
CA GLU A 83 1.25 -6.02 -16.79
C GLU A 83 1.79 -6.50 -18.14
N ALA A 84 3.09 -6.32 -18.42
CA ALA A 84 3.74 -6.77 -19.65
C ALA A 84 3.76 -8.30 -19.81
N ALA A 85 3.77 -9.06 -18.71
CA ALA A 85 3.67 -10.53 -18.72
C ALA A 85 2.23 -11.03 -18.89
N GLY A 86 1.25 -10.13 -19.06
CA GLY A 86 -0.15 -10.43 -19.30
C GLY A 86 -0.94 -10.78 -18.04
N PHE A 87 -0.52 -10.30 -16.87
CA PHE A 87 -1.37 -10.26 -15.69
C PHE A 87 -2.34 -9.08 -15.83
N ASP A 88 -3.65 -9.38 -15.76
CA ASP A 88 -4.71 -8.39 -15.96
C ASP A 88 -5.18 -7.73 -14.65
N THR A 89 -4.83 -8.35 -13.52
CA THR A 89 -5.19 -7.88 -12.18
C THR A 89 -3.95 -7.94 -11.28
N ILE A 90 -3.71 -6.88 -10.53
CA ILE A 90 -2.56 -6.79 -9.62
C ILE A 90 -3.05 -6.30 -8.25
N PHE A 91 -2.86 -7.13 -7.23
CA PHE A 91 -3.07 -6.74 -5.84
C PHE A 91 -1.75 -6.26 -5.24
N VAL A 92 -1.79 -5.11 -4.56
CA VAL A 92 -0.66 -4.59 -3.79
C VAL A 92 -1.07 -4.55 -2.32
N GLU A 93 -0.47 -5.42 -1.50
CA GLU A 93 -0.77 -5.53 -0.07
C GLU A 93 0.22 -4.74 0.79
N THR A 94 -0.29 -3.93 1.72
CA THR A 94 0.50 -3.40 2.83
C THR A 94 0.74 -4.48 3.89
N VAL A 95 1.98 -4.80 4.19
CA VAL A 95 2.36 -5.75 5.25
C VAL A 95 2.94 -4.99 6.44
N GLY A 96 2.58 -5.43 7.65
CA GLY A 96 3.12 -4.90 8.90
C GLY A 96 2.50 -3.60 9.39
N VAL A 97 3.26 -2.88 10.22
CA VAL A 97 2.94 -1.56 10.78
C VAL A 97 3.90 -0.53 10.18
N GLY A 98 3.37 0.50 9.53
CA GLY A 98 4.18 1.55 8.91
C GLY A 98 3.40 2.33 7.86
N GLN A 99 3.84 3.55 7.55
CA GLN A 99 3.22 4.49 6.59
C GLN A 99 3.34 4.04 5.13
N SER A 100 3.03 2.78 4.85
CA SER A 100 3.04 2.19 3.51
C SER A 100 1.75 2.48 2.73
N GLU A 101 0.70 2.95 3.40
CA GLU A 101 -0.61 3.18 2.79
C GLU A 101 -0.54 4.23 1.68
N THR A 102 0.12 5.37 1.93
CA THR A 102 0.30 6.43 0.93
C THR A 102 1.11 5.95 -0.28
N ALA A 103 2.14 5.13 -0.04
CA ALA A 103 2.95 4.57 -1.11
C ALA A 103 2.16 3.56 -1.96
N VAL A 104 1.34 2.70 -1.34
CA VAL A 104 0.45 1.80 -2.07
C VAL A 104 -0.60 2.59 -2.85
N HIS A 105 -1.22 3.59 -2.24
CA HIS A 105 -2.21 4.45 -2.90
C HIS A 105 -1.64 5.17 -4.15
N SER A 106 -0.36 5.55 -4.13
CA SER A 106 0.30 6.19 -5.28
C SER A 106 0.67 5.24 -6.43
N MET A 107 0.35 3.95 -6.34
CA MET A 107 0.64 2.96 -7.39
C MET A 107 -0.53 2.05 -7.76
N VAL A 108 -1.72 2.27 -7.21
CA VAL A 108 -2.92 1.48 -7.51
C VAL A 108 -4.04 2.35 -8.07
N ASP A 109 -4.89 1.76 -8.89
CA ASP A 109 -6.09 2.43 -9.41
C ASP A 109 -7.20 2.49 -8.36
N PHE A 110 -7.30 1.46 -7.52
CA PHE A 110 -8.35 1.30 -6.52
C PHE A 110 -7.76 0.90 -5.17
N PHE A 111 -8.13 1.62 -4.11
CA PHE A 111 -7.63 1.40 -2.75
C PHE A 111 -8.72 0.84 -1.83
N LEU A 112 -8.60 -0.44 -1.49
CA LEU A 112 -9.56 -1.17 -0.65
C LEU A 112 -9.13 -1.23 0.82
N LEU A 113 -9.93 -0.66 1.71
CA LEU A 113 -9.67 -0.69 3.14
C LEU A 113 -10.43 -1.82 3.86
N ILE A 114 -9.71 -2.86 4.28
CA ILE A 114 -10.28 -3.96 5.07
C ILE A 114 -10.28 -3.61 6.57
N GLN A 115 -11.46 -3.68 7.20
CA GLN A 115 -11.72 -3.40 8.62
C GLN A 115 -12.42 -4.56 9.35
N LEU A 116 -12.47 -4.48 10.67
CA LEU A 116 -13.19 -5.42 11.55
C LEU A 116 -14.26 -4.67 12.36
N ALA A 117 -15.30 -5.39 12.75
CA ALA A 117 -16.29 -4.90 13.70
C ALA A 117 -15.81 -5.05 15.15
N GLY A 118 -16.36 -4.24 16.07
CA GLY A 118 -16.28 -4.51 17.50
C GLY A 118 -15.05 -3.98 18.24
N THR A 119 -14.34 -2.98 17.71
CA THR A 119 -13.23 -2.30 18.42
C THR A 119 -13.68 -1.23 19.41
N GLY A 120 -14.99 -1.02 19.60
CA GLY A 120 -15.56 -0.07 20.57
C GLY A 120 -15.65 1.38 20.08
N ASP A 121 -14.65 1.83 19.33
CA ASP A 121 -14.68 3.04 18.49
C ASP A 121 -13.99 2.73 17.14
N GLU A 122 -14.79 2.36 16.16
CA GLU A 122 -14.33 1.85 14.86
C GLU A 122 -13.59 2.93 14.05
N LEU A 123 -13.88 4.20 14.32
CA LEU A 123 -13.28 5.35 13.63
C LEU A 123 -11.98 5.81 14.28
N GLN A 124 -11.86 5.73 15.61
CA GLN A 124 -10.69 6.21 16.36
C GLN A 124 -9.38 5.47 15.98
N GLY A 125 -9.48 4.22 15.51
CA GLY A 125 -8.33 3.44 15.06
C GLY A 125 -7.80 3.79 13.67
N ILE A 126 -8.53 4.59 12.88
CA ILE A 126 -8.16 4.90 11.49
C ILE A 126 -7.69 6.35 11.39
N LYS A 127 -6.47 6.53 10.88
CA LYS A 127 -5.96 7.87 10.55
C LYS A 127 -6.87 8.49 9.49
N ARG A 128 -7.34 9.72 9.74
CA ARG A 128 -8.16 10.51 8.81
C ARG A 128 -7.68 10.43 7.36
N GLY A 129 -6.37 10.58 7.13
CA GLY A 129 -5.79 10.50 5.78
C GLY A 129 -5.97 9.14 5.08
N ILE A 130 -6.04 8.02 5.82
CA ILE A 130 -6.27 6.69 5.24
C ILE A 130 -7.73 6.55 4.79
N MET A 131 -8.69 7.11 5.53
CA MET A 131 -10.10 7.11 5.12
C MET A 131 -10.30 7.92 3.85
N GLU A 132 -9.64 9.07 3.74
CA GLU A 132 -9.71 9.95 2.55
C GLU A 132 -9.14 9.29 1.29
N MET A 133 -8.21 8.32 1.44
CA MET A 133 -7.64 7.54 0.34
C MET A 133 -8.48 6.33 -0.08
N ALA A 134 -9.51 5.93 0.68
CA ALA A 134 -10.23 4.69 0.42
C ALA A 134 -11.30 4.86 -0.67
N ASP A 135 -11.17 4.11 -1.77
CA ASP A 135 -12.22 4.00 -2.80
C ASP A 135 -13.36 3.07 -2.33
N ALA A 136 -13.08 2.17 -1.39
CA ALA A 136 -14.09 1.42 -0.63
C ALA A 136 -13.56 0.94 0.72
N ILE A 137 -14.49 0.69 1.64
CA ILE A 137 -14.23 0.06 2.94
C ILE A 137 -15.00 -1.26 3.00
N VAL A 138 -14.36 -2.34 3.42
CA VAL A 138 -15.02 -3.63 3.59
C VAL A 138 -14.82 -4.16 5.00
N ILE A 139 -15.93 -4.49 5.66
CA ILE A 139 -15.93 -5.02 7.02
C ILE A 139 -15.90 -6.55 6.94
N ASN A 140 -14.75 -7.13 7.29
CA ASN A 140 -14.53 -8.56 7.25
C ASN A 140 -15.09 -9.26 8.51
N LYS A 141 -15.16 -10.59 8.46
CA LYS A 141 -15.70 -11.47 9.51
C LYS A 141 -17.17 -11.19 9.81
N ALA A 142 -17.94 -10.80 8.81
CA ALA A 142 -19.40 -10.69 8.90
C ALA A 142 -20.03 -12.09 8.79
N ASP A 143 -19.85 -12.90 9.82
CA ASP A 143 -20.34 -14.28 9.91
C ASP A 143 -20.81 -14.60 11.34
N GLY A 144 -21.71 -15.60 11.46
CA GLY A 144 -22.30 -16.01 12.73
C GLY A 144 -22.88 -14.85 13.54
N ASP A 145 -22.53 -14.80 14.82
CA ASP A 145 -22.98 -13.77 15.77
C ASP A 145 -22.34 -12.38 15.53
N ASN A 146 -21.44 -12.27 14.54
CA ASN A 146 -20.76 -11.01 14.22
C ASN A 146 -21.41 -10.24 13.06
N ILE A 147 -22.44 -10.81 12.40
CA ILE A 147 -23.14 -10.16 11.28
C ILE A 147 -23.72 -8.80 11.69
N ASP A 148 -24.44 -8.74 12.81
CA ASP A 148 -25.07 -7.49 13.27
C ASP A 148 -24.03 -6.43 13.64
N LYS A 149 -22.95 -6.84 14.29
CA LYS A 149 -21.83 -5.94 14.62
C LYS A 149 -21.15 -5.41 13.36
N ALA A 150 -20.93 -6.25 12.36
CA ALA A 150 -20.35 -5.83 11.08
C ALA A 150 -21.25 -4.86 10.31
N ASN A 151 -22.57 -5.09 10.33
CA ASN A 151 -23.54 -4.19 9.71
C ASN A 151 -23.63 -2.84 10.43
N LEU A 152 -23.55 -2.84 11.76
CA LEU A 152 -23.46 -1.61 12.56
C LEU A 152 -22.18 -0.84 12.21
N ALA A 153 -21.03 -1.51 12.19
CA ALA A 153 -19.76 -0.92 11.80
C ALA A 153 -19.80 -0.31 10.40
N ALA A 154 -20.34 -1.06 9.44
CA ALA A 154 -20.51 -0.57 8.07
C ALA A 154 -21.38 0.69 8.03
N THR A 155 -22.41 0.78 8.87
CA THR A 155 -23.26 1.96 8.98
C THR A 155 -22.52 3.17 9.54
N HIS A 156 -21.70 2.98 10.57
CA HIS A 156 -20.83 4.05 11.10
C HIS A 156 -19.86 4.57 10.04
N PHE A 157 -19.22 3.68 9.28
CA PHE A 157 -18.33 4.09 8.19
C PHE A 157 -19.05 4.82 7.06
N ARG A 158 -20.25 4.39 6.65
CA ARG A 158 -21.06 5.12 5.65
C ARG A 158 -21.37 6.53 6.13
N ASN A 159 -21.82 6.67 7.38
CA ASN A 159 -22.13 7.98 7.96
C ASN A 159 -20.89 8.89 8.02
N ALA A 160 -19.74 8.34 8.41
CA ALA A 160 -18.49 9.09 8.43
C ALA A 160 -18.06 9.54 7.03
N LEU A 161 -18.13 8.65 6.03
CA LEU A 161 -17.78 8.96 4.64
C LEU A 161 -18.64 10.10 4.05
N HIS A 162 -19.90 10.23 4.48
CA HIS A 162 -20.76 11.35 4.07
C HIS A 162 -20.28 12.72 4.58
N LEU A 163 -19.41 12.77 5.59
CA LEU A 163 -18.86 14.02 6.14
C LEU A 163 -17.58 14.47 5.41
N PHE A 164 -17.00 13.61 4.57
CA PHE A 164 -15.81 13.95 3.78
C PHE A 164 -16.19 14.65 2.48
N PRO A 165 -15.29 15.51 1.95
CA PRO A 165 -15.49 16.07 0.62
C PRO A 165 -15.57 14.96 -0.45
N PRO A 166 -16.21 15.22 -1.60
CA PRO A 166 -16.18 14.32 -2.74
C PRO A 166 -14.73 13.93 -3.10
N THR A 167 -14.53 12.67 -3.50
CA THR A 167 -13.22 12.23 -4.02
C THR A 167 -12.90 12.94 -5.33
N GLU A 168 -11.62 13.00 -5.70
CA GLU A 168 -11.19 13.63 -6.96
C GLU A 168 -11.84 13.00 -8.20
N SER A 169 -12.15 11.70 -8.16
CA SER A 169 -12.84 11.00 -9.24
C SER A 169 -14.34 11.32 -9.29
N GLY A 170 -14.90 11.90 -8.23
CA GLY A 170 -16.35 11.99 -8.02
C GLY A 170 -16.99 10.68 -7.53
N TRP A 171 -16.22 9.60 -7.40
CA TRP A 171 -16.69 8.34 -6.84
C TRP A 171 -17.07 8.52 -5.37
N ARG A 172 -18.20 7.94 -4.96
CA ARG A 172 -18.59 7.88 -3.56
C ARG A 172 -18.13 6.55 -2.97
N PRO A 173 -17.17 6.54 -2.03
CA PRO A 173 -16.67 5.30 -1.47
C PRO A 173 -17.78 4.44 -0.89
N LYS A 174 -17.80 3.16 -1.25
CA LYS A 174 -18.81 2.20 -0.78
C LYS A 174 -18.33 1.46 0.45
N VAL A 175 -19.29 1.07 1.31
CA VAL A 175 -19.02 0.25 2.49
C VAL A 175 -19.85 -1.02 2.46
N LEU A 176 -19.18 -2.16 2.37
CA LEU A 176 -19.79 -3.50 2.31
C LEU A 176 -19.29 -4.38 3.47
N THR A 177 -20.02 -5.45 3.75
CA THR A 177 -19.66 -6.47 4.74
C THR A 177 -19.43 -7.81 4.05
N TYR A 178 -18.51 -8.62 4.56
CA TYR A 178 -18.18 -9.92 3.96
C TYR A 178 -17.50 -10.86 4.97
N SER A 179 -17.40 -12.13 4.61
CA SER A 179 -16.56 -13.10 5.32
C SER A 179 -15.55 -13.71 4.37
N GLY A 180 -14.28 -13.31 4.51
CA GLY A 180 -13.19 -13.89 3.74
C GLY A 180 -13.00 -15.39 4.00
N PHE A 181 -13.26 -15.84 5.24
CA PHE A 181 -13.10 -17.25 5.63
C PHE A 181 -14.18 -18.15 5.03
N TYR A 182 -15.45 -17.73 5.07
CA TYR A 182 -16.57 -18.50 4.51
C TYR A 182 -16.85 -18.19 3.03
N GLY A 183 -16.15 -17.21 2.44
CA GLY A 183 -16.35 -16.80 1.05
C GLY A 183 -17.68 -16.06 0.80
N LEU A 184 -18.27 -15.46 1.83
CA LEU A 184 -19.53 -14.71 1.74
C LEU A 184 -19.26 -13.25 1.33
N GLY A 185 -20.09 -12.66 0.47
CA GLY A 185 -19.97 -11.25 0.07
C GLY A 185 -18.84 -10.95 -0.94
N ILE A 186 -18.14 -11.99 -1.40
CA ILE A 186 -16.95 -11.86 -2.26
C ILE A 186 -17.31 -11.31 -3.64
N LYS A 187 -18.38 -11.85 -4.23
CA LYS A 187 -18.84 -11.42 -5.55
C LYS A 187 -19.28 -9.96 -5.52
N GLU A 188 -20.04 -9.57 -4.50
CA GLU A 188 -20.59 -8.23 -4.32
C GLU A 188 -19.48 -7.19 -4.14
N ILE A 189 -18.41 -7.54 -3.42
CA ILE A 189 -17.21 -6.69 -3.32
C ILE A 189 -16.55 -6.55 -4.69
N TRP A 190 -16.40 -7.65 -5.44
CA TRP A 190 -15.74 -7.57 -6.74
C TRP A 190 -16.57 -6.82 -7.78
N ASP A 191 -17.89 -7.01 -7.80
CA ASP A 191 -18.82 -6.26 -8.63
C ASP A 191 -18.67 -4.75 -8.38
N MET A 192 -18.46 -4.34 -7.11
CA MET A 192 -18.23 -2.94 -6.74
C MET A 192 -16.87 -2.42 -7.26
N VAL A 193 -15.82 -3.24 -7.25
CA VAL A 193 -14.52 -2.87 -7.85
C VAL A 193 -14.66 -2.69 -9.36
N ASP A 194 -15.40 -3.58 -10.03
CA ASP A 194 -15.68 -3.45 -11.45
C ASP A 194 -16.53 -2.21 -11.75
N GLU A 195 -17.52 -1.88 -10.92
CA GLU A 195 -18.31 -0.64 -11.05
C GLU A 195 -17.43 0.60 -10.95
N TYR A 196 -16.52 0.67 -9.97
CA TYR A 196 -15.54 1.76 -9.89
C TYR A 196 -14.70 1.85 -11.15
N ARG A 197 -14.21 0.72 -11.66
CA ARG A 197 -13.36 0.70 -12.86
C ARG A 197 -14.09 1.28 -14.06
N HIS A 198 -15.36 0.91 -14.27
CA HIS A 198 -16.17 1.50 -15.34
C HIS A 198 -16.37 3.00 -15.12
N PHE A 199 -16.81 3.40 -13.93
CA PHE A 199 -17.00 4.82 -13.58
C PHE A 199 -15.75 5.68 -13.82
N ALA A 200 -14.59 5.21 -13.36
CA ALA A 200 -13.32 5.93 -13.50
C ALA A 200 -12.84 5.95 -14.96
N THR A 201 -13.13 4.91 -15.75
CA THR A 201 -12.78 4.87 -17.18
C THR A 201 -13.67 5.79 -17.98
N ASP A 202 -14.99 5.76 -17.76
CA ASP A 202 -15.98 6.56 -18.49
C ASP A 202 -15.82 8.06 -18.21
N SER A 203 -15.39 8.42 -17.01
CA SER A 203 -15.07 9.81 -16.63
C SER A 203 -13.69 10.28 -17.11
N GLY A 204 -12.85 9.39 -17.64
CA GLY A 204 -11.46 9.68 -18.01
C GLY A 204 -10.47 9.75 -16.83
N TYR A 205 -10.97 9.68 -15.60
CA TYR A 205 -10.16 9.78 -14.37
C TYR A 205 -9.15 8.64 -14.23
N PHE A 206 -9.47 7.44 -14.72
CA PHE A 206 -8.61 6.26 -14.61
C PHE A 206 -7.21 6.51 -15.22
N GLU A 207 -7.18 7.04 -16.44
CA GLU A 207 -5.94 7.36 -17.15
C GLU A 207 -5.27 8.60 -16.55
N GLU A 208 -6.04 9.62 -16.17
CA GLU A 208 -5.51 10.82 -15.51
C GLU A 208 -4.78 10.46 -14.20
N LYS A 209 -5.38 9.60 -13.36
CA LYS A 209 -4.77 9.11 -12.11
C LYS A 209 -3.44 8.42 -12.39
N ARG A 210 -3.40 7.51 -13.37
CA ARG A 210 -2.16 6.79 -13.76
C ARG A 210 -1.07 7.73 -14.29
N GLN A 211 -1.42 8.77 -15.03
CA GLN A 211 -0.47 9.79 -15.50
C GLN A 211 0.11 10.60 -14.33
N ARG A 212 -0.73 11.01 -13.38
CA ARG A 212 -0.29 11.69 -12.15
C ARG A 212 0.63 10.82 -11.31
N GLN A 213 0.29 9.54 -11.14
CA GLN A 213 1.14 8.56 -10.46
C GLN A 213 2.49 8.40 -11.18
N THR A 214 2.49 8.26 -12.50
CA THR A 214 3.73 8.15 -13.29
C THR A 214 4.64 9.37 -13.12
N LYS A 215 4.08 10.58 -13.18
CA LYS A 215 4.81 11.82 -12.89
C LYS A 215 5.37 11.83 -11.47
N TRP A 216 4.59 11.42 -10.48
CA TRP A 216 5.03 11.36 -9.09
C TRP A 216 6.22 10.39 -8.92
N TRP A 217 6.16 9.21 -9.54
CA TRP A 217 7.24 8.21 -9.51
C TRP A 217 8.54 8.67 -10.17
N MET A 218 8.47 9.55 -11.17
CA MET A 218 9.66 10.20 -11.73
C MET A 218 10.38 11.04 -10.67
N TYR A 219 9.64 11.91 -9.96
CA TYR A 219 10.23 12.73 -8.90
C TYR A 219 10.80 11.89 -7.77
N GLU A 220 10.10 10.84 -7.33
CA GLU A 220 10.64 9.99 -6.27
C GLU A 220 11.85 9.17 -6.68
N SER A 221 11.92 8.78 -7.96
CA SER A 221 13.13 8.14 -8.48
C SER A 221 14.34 9.07 -8.43
N ILE A 222 14.15 10.36 -8.72
CA ILE A 222 15.20 11.38 -8.60
C ILE A 222 15.60 11.57 -7.13
N ASN A 223 14.63 11.76 -6.24
CA ASN A 223 14.87 11.98 -4.81
C ASN A 223 15.65 10.82 -4.17
N GLU A 224 15.23 9.58 -4.42
CA GLU A 224 15.92 8.40 -3.91
C GLU A 224 17.33 8.27 -4.51
N ALA A 225 17.52 8.57 -5.80
CA ALA A 225 18.85 8.53 -6.41
C ALA A 225 19.81 9.55 -5.77
N LEU A 226 19.36 10.79 -5.56
CA LEU A 226 20.14 11.84 -4.92
C LEU A 226 20.45 11.49 -3.45
N LYS A 227 19.45 11.01 -2.71
CA LYS A 227 19.59 10.57 -1.32
C LYS A 227 20.62 9.44 -1.20
N ASN A 228 20.53 8.43 -2.06
CA ASN A 228 21.48 7.32 -2.06
C ASN A 228 22.89 7.80 -2.43
N SER A 229 23.03 8.66 -3.43
CA SER A 229 24.33 9.22 -3.81
C SER A 229 24.98 9.99 -2.66
N PHE A 230 24.20 10.79 -1.91
CA PHE A 230 24.66 11.50 -0.72
C PHE A 230 25.15 10.56 0.39
N TYR A 231 24.32 9.61 0.83
CA TYR A 231 24.66 8.73 1.96
C TYR A 231 25.67 7.63 1.62
N GLN A 232 25.89 7.34 0.34
CA GLN A 232 26.91 6.39 -0.12
C GLN A 232 28.26 7.06 -0.42
N SER A 233 28.33 8.40 -0.45
CA SER A 233 29.59 9.12 -0.62
C SER A 233 30.55 8.85 0.54
N GLU A 234 31.79 8.47 0.20
CA GLU A 234 32.84 8.18 1.20
C GLU A 234 33.17 9.41 2.06
N ALA A 235 33.17 10.59 1.46
CA ALA A 235 33.37 11.86 2.16
C ALA A 235 32.30 12.07 3.25
N ILE A 236 31.04 11.73 2.94
CA ILE A 236 29.93 11.86 3.90
C ILE A 236 29.97 10.77 4.94
N ARG A 237 30.28 9.52 4.56
CA ARG A 237 30.43 8.42 5.51
C ARG A 237 31.50 8.70 6.56
N SER A 238 32.60 9.34 6.14
CA SER A 238 33.70 9.71 7.02
C SER A 238 33.37 10.92 7.91
N LEU A 239 32.71 11.95 7.38
CA LEU A 239 32.42 13.20 8.11
C LEU A 239 31.18 13.11 9.03
N ARG A 240 30.20 12.27 8.68
CA ARG A 240 28.90 12.20 9.38
C ARG A 240 29.02 11.90 10.87
N PRO A 241 29.84 10.93 11.35
CA PRO A 241 29.93 10.63 12.78
C PRO A 241 30.41 11.82 13.63
N GLU A 242 31.35 12.62 13.11
CA GLU A 242 31.83 13.84 13.78
C GLU A 242 30.70 14.87 13.89
N VAL A 243 30.00 15.14 12.78
CA VAL A 243 28.91 16.12 12.75
C VAL A 243 27.74 15.69 13.66
N GLU A 244 27.39 14.40 13.67
CA GLU A 244 26.37 13.86 14.57
C GLU A 244 26.79 14.03 16.05
N SER A 245 28.06 13.79 16.38
CA SER A 245 28.58 13.98 17.73
C SER A 245 28.57 15.45 18.17
N ASP A 246 28.91 16.38 17.29
CA ASP A 246 28.86 17.81 17.58
C ASP A 246 27.41 18.31 17.76
N ILE A 247 26.44 17.76 17.03
CA ILE A 247 25.01 18.07 17.23
C ILE A 247 24.53 17.55 18.58
N LEU A 248 24.82 16.29 18.91
CA LEU A 248 24.39 15.68 20.17
C LEU A 248 25.05 16.29 21.41
N SER A 249 26.16 17.02 21.24
CA SER A 249 26.85 17.74 22.29
C SER A 249 26.57 19.26 22.28
N ASP A 250 25.54 19.69 21.56
CA ASP A 250 25.10 21.09 21.45
C ASP A 250 26.18 22.07 20.92
N ARG A 251 27.20 21.56 20.22
CA ARG A 251 28.26 22.37 19.57
C ARG A 251 27.84 22.87 18.20
N LEU A 252 26.91 22.17 17.55
CA LEU A 252 26.36 22.49 16.25
C LEU A 252 24.84 22.35 16.26
N SER A 253 24.13 23.25 15.58
CA SER A 253 22.70 23.06 15.34
C SER A 253 22.47 22.03 14.23
N SER A 254 21.30 21.39 14.22
CA SER A 254 20.91 20.43 13.19
C SER A 254 20.98 21.00 11.77
N PHE A 255 20.60 22.27 11.59
CA PHE A 255 20.64 22.95 10.29
C PHE A 255 22.08 23.23 9.82
N VAL A 256 22.95 23.69 10.73
CA VAL A 256 24.36 23.96 10.38
C VAL A 256 25.11 22.65 10.10
N GLY A 257 24.86 21.60 10.89
CA GLY A 257 25.41 20.28 10.64
C GLY A 257 24.96 19.70 9.29
N ALA A 258 23.68 19.84 8.95
CA ALA A 258 23.17 19.44 7.63
C ALA A 258 23.85 20.21 6.49
N GLN A 259 23.99 21.54 6.60
CA GLN A 259 24.68 22.35 5.59
C GLN A 259 26.16 21.93 5.43
N ARG A 260 26.87 21.66 6.54
CA ARG A 260 28.26 21.21 6.53
C ARG A 260 28.43 19.90 5.75
N LEU A 261 27.50 18.94 5.94
CA LEU A 261 27.51 17.70 5.18
C LEU A 261 27.16 17.92 3.71
N LEU A 262 26.18 18.76 3.38
CA LEU A 262 25.82 19.11 2.00
C LEU A 262 26.97 19.78 1.25
N ASP A 263 27.65 20.73 1.89
CA ASP A 263 28.81 21.42 1.30
C ASP A 263 29.96 20.46 1.02
N ALA A 264 30.23 19.53 1.94
CA ALA A 264 31.24 18.48 1.74
C ALA A 264 30.86 17.56 0.57
N TYR A 265 29.57 17.18 0.47
CA TYR A 265 29.08 16.37 -0.63
C TYR A 265 29.24 17.07 -1.98
N PHE A 266 28.80 18.32 -2.11
CA PHE A 266 28.92 19.08 -3.36
C PHE A 266 30.38 19.35 -3.75
N LYS A 267 31.28 19.49 -2.78
CA LYS A 267 32.73 19.56 -3.05
C LYS A 267 33.26 18.24 -3.58
N SER A 268 32.79 17.09 -3.07
CA SER A 268 33.23 15.77 -3.52
C SER A 268 32.77 15.39 -4.93
N LEU A 269 31.78 16.10 -5.48
CA LEU A 269 31.29 15.91 -6.84
C LEU A 269 32.08 16.72 -7.89
N LYS A 270 32.96 17.64 -7.46
CA LYS A 270 33.81 18.45 -8.35
C LYS A 270 35.14 17.75 -8.59
#